data_AF-A0A920HJ76-F1
#
_entry.id   AF-A0A920HJ76-F1
#
_cell.length_a   1.000
_cell.length_b   1.000
_cell.length_c   1.000
_cell.angle_alpha   90.00
_cell.angle_beta   90.00
_cell.angle_gamma   90.00
#
_symmetry.space_group_name_H-M   'P 1'
#
loop_
_entity.id
_entity.type
_entity.pdbx_description
1 polymer ?
#
loop_
_entity_poly.entity_id
_entity_poly.type
_entity_poly.pdbx_seq_one_letter_code
_entity_poly.pdbx_strand_id
1 'polypeptide(L)' 'MIINKSGIAIRMQVEDLRVMGRATQGVKVISIKEGDSIAAVAKVMKDEEEIEDLGDIEFTGDTVE' A
#
# COMPACT_ATOMS: atom_id res chain seq x y z
N MET A 1 -5.20 5.69 0.12
CA MET A 1 -5.98 4.47 -0.10
C MET A 1 -6.44 4.41 -1.54
N ILE A 2 -6.29 3.26 -2.18
CA ILE A 2 -6.84 2.95 -3.50
C ILE A 2 -7.74 1.72 -3.34
N ILE A 3 -8.94 1.74 -3.91
CA ILE A 3 -9.93 0.66 -3.81
C ILE A 3 -10.34 0.27 -5.23
N ASN A 4 -10.24 -1.01 -5.57
CA ASN A 4 -10.73 -1.53 -6.85
C ASN A 4 -12.20 -2.01 -6.73
N LYS A 5 -12.84 -2.30 -7.87
CA LYS A 5 -14.24 -2.76 -7.90
C LYS A 5 -14.43 -4.14 -7.28
N SER A 6 -13.38 -4.97 -7.24
CA SER A 6 -13.42 -6.27 -6.56
C SER A 6 -13.30 -6.18 -5.03
N GLY A 7 -13.15 -4.99 -4.45
CA GLY A 7 -13.17 -4.75 -3.00
C GLY A 7 -11.81 -4.85 -2.30
N ILE A 8 -10.73 -4.98 -3.06
CA ILE A 8 -9.36 -4.91 -2.55
C ILE A 8 -9.01 -3.44 -2.27
N ALA A 9 -8.67 -3.16 -1.02
CA ALA A 9 -8.21 -1.86 -0.57
C ALA A 9 -6.69 -1.89 -0.34
N ILE A 10 -5.97 -0.95 -0.94
CA ILE A 10 -4.52 -0.82 -0.86
C ILE A 10 -4.19 0.50 -0.17
N ARG A 11 -3.46 0.40 0.95
CA ARG A 11 -2.84 1.53 1.66
C ARG A 11 -1.42 1.69 1.17
N MET A 12 -1.02 2.92 0.91
CA MET A 12 0.35 3.25 0.58
C MET A 12 0.70 4.63 1.11
N GLN A 13 1.98 4.87 1.35
CA GLN A 13 2.45 6.19 1.75
C GLN A 13 2.58 7.09 0.52
N VAL A 14 2.30 8.38 0.70
CA VAL A 14 2.40 9.36 -0.39
C VAL A 14 3.87 9.68 -0.70
N GLU A 15 4.76 9.51 0.29
CA GLU A 15 6.20 9.72 0.13
C GLU A 15 6.86 8.73 -0.85
N ASP A 16 6.30 7.52 -1.00
CA ASP A 16 6.76 6.52 -1.96
C ASP A 16 6.42 6.89 -3.42
N LEU A 17 5.54 7.87 -3.63
CA LEU A 17 5.11 8.29 -4.96
C LEU A 17 6.12 9.26 -5.58
N ARG A 18 6.57 8.91 -6.78
CA ARG A 18 7.49 9.76 -7.55
C ARG A 18 6.86 11.11 -7.91
N VAL A 19 7.54 12.19 -7.55
CA VAL A 19 7.15 13.55 -7.95
C VAL A 19 7.33 13.71 -9.46
N MET A 20 6.27 14.17 -10.14
CA MET A 20 6.24 14.39 -11.59
C MET A 20 5.54 15.70 -11.94
N GLY A 21 5.88 16.25 -13.12
CA GLY A 21 5.22 17.42 -13.67
C GLY A 21 3.78 17.15 -14.14
N ARG A 22 3.01 18.21 -14.39
CA ARG A 22 1.58 18.11 -14.78
C ARG A 22 1.33 17.41 -16.11
N ALA A 23 2.22 17.60 -17.09
CA ALA A 23 2.11 17.02 -18.43
C ALA A 23 2.89 15.68 -18.52
N THR A 24 2.46 14.69 -17.74
CA THR A 24 3.09 13.35 -17.72
C THR A 24 2.02 12.25 -17.69
N GLN A 25 2.41 11.01 -18.02
CA GLN A 25 1.53 9.84 -17.89
C GLN A 25 1.45 9.30 -16.45
N GLY A 26 2.31 9.79 -15.55
CA GLY A 26 2.43 9.29 -14.19
C GLY A 26 3.23 7.98 -14.08
N VAL A 27 3.11 7.32 -12.92
CA VAL A 27 3.71 6.02 -12.63
C VAL A 27 2.64 4.98 -12.34
N LYS A 28 2.96 3.71 -12.61
CA LYS A 28 2.12 2.60 -12.19
C LYS A 28 2.31 2.38 -10.69
N VAL A 29 1.23 2.55 -9.94
CA VAL A 29 1.23 2.42 -8.48
C VAL A 29 0.85 1.02 -8.02
N ILE A 30 -0.10 0.38 -8.71
CA ILE A 30 -0.56 -0.97 -8.43
C ILE A 30 -0.75 -1.74 -9.74
N SER A 31 -0.66 -3.07 -9.68
CA SER A 31 -1.11 -3.93 -10.77
C SER A 31 -2.53 -4.41 -10.50
N ILE A 32 -3.41 -4.25 -11.46
CA ILE A 32 -4.81 -4.66 -11.37
C ILE A 32 -4.98 -5.93 -12.22
N LYS A 33 -5.86 -6.84 -11.78
CA LYS A 33 -6.21 -8.04 -12.56
C LYS A 33 -6.99 -7.65 -13.81
N GLU A 34 -6.93 -8.50 -14.82
CA GLU A 34 -7.69 -8.29 -16.05
C GLU A 34 -9.20 -8.21 -15.77
N GLY A 35 -9.88 -7.23 -16.37
CA GLY A 35 -11.31 -6.96 -16.17
C GLY A 35 -11.66 -6.17 -14.91
N ASP A 36 -10.68 -5.86 -14.05
CA ASP A 36 -10.90 -5.05 -12.85
C ASP A 36 -10.46 -3.59 -13.06
N SER A 37 -10.99 -2.69 -12.23
CA SER A 37 -10.74 -1.24 -12.36
C SER A 37 -10.81 -0.55 -11.00
N ILE A 38 -10.25 0.65 -10.94
CA ILE A 38 -10.31 1.48 -9.73
C ILE A 38 -11.75 1.93 -9.50
N ALA A 39 -12.24 1.70 -8.28
CA ALA A 39 -13.53 2.19 -7.82
C ALA A 39 -13.39 3.55 -7.14
N ALA A 40 -12.38 3.72 -6.27
CA ALA A 40 -12.18 4.94 -5.50
C ALA A 40 -10.72 5.16 -5.09
N VAL A 41 -10.39 6.42 -4.83
CA VAL A 41 -9.13 6.84 -4.19
C VAL A 41 -9.50 7.77 -3.04
N ALA A 42 -8.92 7.53 -1.86
CA ALA A 42 -9.17 8.32 -0.67
C ALA A 42 -7.86 8.70 0.01
N LYS A 43 -7.74 9.97 0.41
CA LYS A 43 -6.70 10.44 1.32
C LYS A 43 -7.07 9.95 2.73
N VAL A 44 -6.09 9.36 3.41
CA VAL A 44 -6.21 9.00 4.82
C VAL A 44 -5.14 9.76 5.56
N MET A 45 -5.49 10.31 6.72
CA MET A 45 -4.49 10.97 7.57
C MET A 45 -3.51 9.91 8.08
N LYS A 46 -2.24 10.29 8.18
CA LYS A 46 -1.24 9.47 8.86
C LYS A 46 -1.53 9.61 10.35
N ASP A 47 -1.83 8.50 11.00
CA ASP A 47 -1.83 8.48 12.46
C ASP A 47 -0.36 8.51 12.90
N GLU A 48 -0.03 9.34 13.90
CA GLU A 48 1.36 9.53 14.38
C GLU A 48 1.87 8.33 15.18
N GLU A 49 1.04 7.32 15.41
CA GLU A 49 1.44 6.07 16.01
C GLU A 49 2.33 5.29 15.02
N GLU A 50 3.60 5.14 15.37
CA GLU A 50 4.54 4.27 14.68
C GLU A 50 3.94 2.86 14.58
N ILE A 51 3.57 2.46 13.36
CA ILE A 51 3.32 1.05 13.09
C ILE A 51 4.71 0.40 13.09
N GLU A 52 5.09 -0.21 14.21
CA GLU A 52 6.24 -1.10 14.25
C GLU A 52 6.05 -2.19 13.19
N ASP A 53 6.94 -2.22 12.21
CA ASP A 53 6.93 -3.23 11.17
C ASP A 53 7.27 -4.58 11.83
N LEU A 54 6.26 -5.42 12.05
CA LEU A 54 6.41 -6.77 12.64
C LEU A 54 7.16 -7.76 11.71
N GLY A 55 7.81 -7.25 10.66
CA GLY A 55 8.53 -8.05 9.65
C GLY A 55 9.78 -8.76 10.16
N ASP A 56 10.35 -8.33 11.29
CA ASP A 56 11.64 -8.83 11.82
C ASP A 56 11.49 -9.68 13.09
N ILE A 57 10.35 -10.34 13.32
CA ILE A 57 10.25 -11.33 14.40
C ILE A 57 11.04 -12.58 13.98
N GLU A 58 12.32 -12.66 14.38
CA GLU A 58 13.08 -13.90 14.32
C GLU A 58 12.43 -14.94 15.24
N PHE A 59 11.93 -16.03 14.66
CA PHE A 59 11.47 -17.19 15.41
C PHE A 59 12.70 -17.91 15.99
N THR A 60 13.19 -17.47 17.16
CA THR A 60 14.15 -18.24 17.94
C THR A 60 13.42 -19.45 18.49
N GLY A 61 13.41 -20.52 17.70
CA GLY A 61 12.78 -21.78 18.06
C GLY A 61 13.53 -22.47 19.20
N ASP A 62 13.29 -22.04 20.44
CA ASP A 62 13.39 -22.93 21.58
C ASP A 62 12.16 -23.84 21.55
N THR A 63 12.28 -24.89 20.75
CA THR A 63 11.44 -26.08 20.89
C THR A 63 11.88 -26.72 22.21
N VAL A 64 11.07 -26.53 23.24
CA VAL A 64 11.24 -27.23 24.51
C VAL A 64 11.05 -28.73 24.22
N GLU A 65 12.01 -29.55 24.68
CA GLU A 65 11.99 -31.03 24.61
C GLU A 65 10.66 -31.65 25.05
#